data_AF-A0A928HGC6-F1
#
_entry.id   AF-A0A928HGC6-F1
#
_cell.length_a   1.000
_cell.length_b   1.000
_cell.length_c   1.000
_cell.angle_alpha   90.00
_cell.angle_beta   90.00
_cell.angle_gamma   90.00
#
_symmetry.space_group_name_H-M   'P 1'
#
loop_
_entity.id
_entity.type
_entity.pdbx_description
1 polymer ?
#
loop_
_entity_poly.entity_id
_entity_poly.type
_entity_poly.pdbx_seq_one_letter_code
_entity_poly.pdbx_strand_id
1 'polypeptide(L)'
;MNNNKGFTLVELLVVVLIIGILAAMAMPAYFKAVERARAAEADTLIGTVVNAQQRYKMKTGKFAKNWTSLDVAPANAVAAGAYCTKGTQPAAGTAGATTHPGNTVCGGQNGFYIVLIGDSASSSPKNTSGVIAHRVGTGQYGYQIAKMYDSTDPAVCSKGAGADDDALCMDYHGVETASELPTKPAIQ
;
A
#
# COMPACT_ATOMS: atom_id res chain seq x y z
N MET A 1 -13.64 -17.14 57.56
CA MET A 1 -14.50 -17.99 56.71
C MET A 1 -14.41 -17.44 55.30
N ASN A 2 -13.67 -18.10 54.41
CA ASN A 2 -13.46 -17.62 53.04
C ASN A 2 -14.65 -18.03 52.16
N ASN A 3 -15.48 -17.06 51.78
CA ASN A 3 -16.52 -17.22 50.77
C ASN A 3 -15.89 -17.25 49.37
N ASN A 4 -15.36 -18.40 48.95
CA ASN A 4 -14.99 -18.61 47.55
C ASN A 4 -16.27 -18.90 46.74
N LYS A 5 -16.90 -17.84 46.23
CA LYS A 5 -17.96 -17.97 45.22
C LYS A 5 -17.29 -18.40 43.91
N GLY A 6 -17.51 -19.64 43.50
CA GLY A 6 -17.07 -20.14 42.20
C GLY A 6 -17.90 -19.54 41.06
N PHE A 7 -17.25 -19.22 39.94
CA PHE A 7 -17.92 -18.81 38.70
C PHE A 7 -18.80 -19.95 38.17
N THR A 8 -20.00 -19.64 37.68
CA THR A 8 -20.86 -20.64 37.06
C THR A 8 -20.44 -20.88 35.61
N LEU A 9 -20.58 -22.13 35.11
CA LEU A 9 -20.31 -22.44 33.70
C LEU A 9 -21.22 -21.67 32.75
N VAL A 10 -22.45 -21.35 33.19
CA VAL A 10 -23.42 -20.59 32.40
C VAL A 10 -22.98 -19.13 32.25
N GLU A 11 -22.45 -18.49 33.30
CA GLU A 11 -21.89 -17.14 33.19
C GLU A 11 -20.76 -17.07 32.17
N LEU A 12 -19.85 -18.04 32.18
CA LEU A 12 -18.76 -18.07 31.20
C LEU A 12 -19.27 -18.31 29.78
N LEU A 13 -20.32 -19.12 29.60
CA LEU A 13 -20.90 -19.39 28.29
C LEU A 13 -21.50 -18.11 27.66
N VAL A 14 -22.28 -17.34 28.43
CA VAL A 14 -22.88 -16.09 27.94
C VAL A 14 -21.80 -15.06 27.61
N VAL A 15 -20.75 -14.97 28.42
CA VAL A 15 -19.63 -14.04 28.17
C VAL A 15 -18.92 -14.38 26.86
N VAL A 16 -18.59 -15.65 26.61
CA VAL A 16 -17.92 -16.07 25.37
C VAL A 16 -18.84 -15.86 24.15
N LEU A 17 -20.15 -16.06 24.30
CA LEU A 17 -21.12 -15.78 23.24
C LEU A 17 -21.13 -14.29 22.85
N ILE A 18 -21.18 -13.40 23.84
CA ILE A 18 -21.16 -11.95 23.60
C ILE A 18 -19.84 -11.53 22.95
N ILE A 19 -18.70 -12.02 23.45
CA ILE A 19 -17.38 -11.74 22.85
C ILE A 19 -17.31 -12.26 21.40
N GLY A 20 -17.91 -13.42 21.11
CA GLY A 20 -17.97 -13.98 19.76
C GLY A 20 -18.70 -13.09 18.76
N ILE A 21 -19.86 -12.54 19.15
CA ILE A 21 -20.64 -11.62 18.29
C ILE A 21 -19.86 -10.32 18.05
N LEU A 22 -19.29 -9.74 19.12
CA LEU A 22 -18.51 -8.50 19.01
C LEU A 22 -17.27 -8.71 18.13
N ALA A 23 -16.58 -9.84 18.26
CA ALA A 23 -15.41 -10.16 17.45
C ALA A 23 -15.76 -10.31 15.96
N ALA A 24 -16.89 -10.94 15.63
CA ALA A 24 -17.33 -11.12 14.25
C ALA A 24 -17.62 -9.77 13.55
N MET A 25 -18.21 -8.81 14.26
CA MET A 25 -18.46 -7.47 13.70
C MET A 25 -17.19 -6.61 13.64
N ALA A 26 -16.29 -6.75 14.62
CA ALA A 26 -15.08 -5.91 14.71
C ALA A 26 -13.97 -6.32 13.73
N MET A 27 -13.86 -7.61 13.41
CA MET A 27 -12.79 -8.16 12.57
C MET A 27 -12.65 -7.48 11.17
N PRO A 28 -13.71 -7.28 10.37
CA PRO A 28 -13.57 -6.62 9.06
C PRO A 28 -13.12 -5.15 9.18
N ALA A 29 -13.63 -4.42 10.17
CA ALA A 29 -13.22 -3.04 10.43
C ALA A 29 -11.75 -2.96 10.87
N TYR A 30 -11.28 -3.92 11.67
CA TYR A 30 -9.89 -4.00 12.10
C TYR A 30 -8.94 -4.22 10.91
N PHE A 31 -9.21 -5.20 10.03
CA PHE A 31 -8.38 -5.40 8.84
C PHE A 31 -8.33 -4.17 7.94
N LYS A 32 -9.45 -3.46 7.85
CA LYS A 32 -9.52 -2.21 7.09
C LYS A 32 -8.62 -1.12 7.69
N ALA A 33 -8.64 -0.95 9.01
CA ALA A 33 -7.78 0.02 9.68
C ALA A 33 -6.27 -0.33 9.53
N VAL A 34 -5.92 -1.61 9.63
CA VAL A 34 -4.53 -2.08 9.46
C VAL A 34 -4.02 -1.79 8.05
N GLU A 35 -4.81 -2.03 7.02
CA GLU A 35 -4.37 -1.81 5.64
C GLU A 35 -4.25 -0.33 5.30
N ARG A 36 -5.15 0.52 5.80
CA ARG A 36 -4.98 1.98 5.72
C ARG A 36 -3.69 2.47 6.37
N ALA A 37 -3.36 1.94 7.55
CA ALA A 37 -2.12 2.30 8.24
C ALA A 37 -0.88 1.90 7.40
N ARG A 38 -0.91 0.74 6.74
CA ARG A 38 0.15 0.30 5.82
C ARG A 38 0.24 1.17 4.58
N ALA A 39 -0.89 1.60 4.02
CA ALA A 39 -0.91 2.52 2.89
C ALA A 39 -0.29 3.88 3.26
N ALA A 40 -0.62 4.42 4.43
CA ALA A 40 -0.03 5.65 4.93
C ALA A 40 1.49 5.52 5.15
N GLU A 41 1.96 4.38 5.69
CA GLU A 41 3.39 4.08 5.79
C GLU A 41 4.05 4.04 4.41
N ALA A 42 3.45 3.35 3.43
CA ALA A 42 3.95 3.30 2.07
C ALA A 42 4.01 4.68 1.41
N ASP A 43 3.01 5.54 1.62
CA ASP A 43 2.99 6.91 1.12
C ASP A 43 4.18 7.75 1.62
N THR A 44 4.50 7.63 2.91
CA THR A 44 5.61 8.34 3.52
C THR A 44 6.95 7.87 2.92
N LEU A 45 7.14 6.55 2.78
CA LEU A 45 8.35 5.98 2.18
C LEU A 45 8.49 6.31 0.69
N ILE A 46 7.41 6.26 -0.09
CA ILE A 46 7.48 6.68 -1.50
C ILE A 46 7.81 8.16 -1.59
N GLY A 47 7.30 9.00 -0.70
CA GLY A 47 7.65 10.42 -0.63
C GLY A 47 9.15 10.66 -0.41
N THR A 48 9.81 9.88 0.46
CA THR A 48 11.27 10.01 0.64
C THR A 48 12.04 9.56 -0.60
N VAL A 49 11.60 8.49 -1.26
CA VAL A 49 12.20 7.99 -2.51
C VAL A 49 12.03 9.01 -3.65
N VAL A 50 10.87 9.63 -3.81
CA VAL A 50 10.62 10.68 -4.81
C VAL A 50 11.57 11.87 -4.61
N ASN A 51 11.73 12.34 -3.36
CA ASN A 51 12.66 13.42 -3.06
C ASN A 51 14.12 13.05 -3.42
N ALA A 52 14.54 11.82 -3.13
CA ALA A 52 15.86 11.33 -3.50
C ALA A 52 16.04 11.22 -5.03
N GLN A 53 15.00 10.79 -5.74
CA GLN A 53 14.97 10.76 -7.22
C GLN A 53 15.14 12.16 -7.80
N GLN A 54 14.46 13.17 -7.24
CA GLN A 54 14.61 14.55 -7.66
C GLN A 54 16.04 15.07 -7.44
N ARG A 55 16.64 14.80 -6.28
CA ARG A 55 18.06 15.15 -6.01
C ARG A 55 19.02 14.48 -6.98
N TYR A 56 18.80 13.19 -7.27
CA TYR A 56 19.62 12.46 -8.23
C TYR A 56 19.50 13.03 -9.65
N LYS A 57 18.29 13.44 -10.06
CA LYS A 57 18.05 14.14 -11.33
C LYS A 57 18.74 15.51 -11.36
N MET A 58 18.74 16.27 -10.27
CA MET A 58 19.47 17.55 -10.20
C MET A 58 20.98 17.35 -10.40
N LYS A 59 21.54 16.21 -9.94
CA LYS A 59 22.97 15.90 -10.08
C LYS A 59 23.35 15.34 -11.45
N THR A 60 22.50 14.50 -12.05
CA THR A 60 22.87 13.68 -13.23
C THR A 60 22.03 13.97 -14.48
N GLY A 61 20.98 14.79 -14.36
CA GLY A 61 20.03 15.09 -15.43
C GLY A 61 18.98 14.00 -15.70
N LYS A 62 19.05 12.85 -15.02
CA LYS A 62 18.15 11.69 -15.22
C LYS A 62 17.71 11.09 -13.90
N PHE A 63 16.60 10.35 -13.89
CA PHE A 63 16.17 9.58 -12.72
C PHE A 63 16.96 8.27 -12.56
N ALA A 64 17.10 7.80 -11.32
CA ALA A 64 17.82 6.58 -11.00
C ALA A 64 16.95 5.34 -11.30
N LYS A 65 17.52 4.39 -12.06
CA LYS A 65 16.93 3.05 -12.29
C LYS A 65 17.25 2.06 -11.17
N ASN A 66 18.29 2.37 -10.40
CA ASN A 66 18.88 1.47 -9.42
C ASN A 66 18.77 2.07 -8.02
N TRP A 67 18.45 1.22 -7.04
CA TRP A 67 18.36 1.64 -5.63
C TRP A 67 19.69 2.16 -5.12
N THR A 68 20.80 1.50 -5.46
CA THR A 68 22.15 1.85 -5.01
C THR A 68 22.66 3.19 -5.55
N SER A 69 21.98 3.79 -6.54
CA SER A 69 22.33 5.12 -7.06
C SER A 69 21.67 6.26 -6.28
N LEU A 70 20.66 5.96 -5.46
CA LEU A 70 19.98 6.93 -4.60
C LEU A 70 20.76 7.16 -3.30
N ASP A 71 20.69 8.37 -2.77
CA ASP A 71 21.30 8.74 -1.48
C ASP A 71 20.57 8.11 -0.28
N VAL A 72 19.29 7.78 -0.45
CA VAL A 72 18.44 7.11 0.56
C VAL A 72 18.26 5.60 0.31
N ALA A 73 19.17 4.98 -0.43
CA ALA A 73 19.11 3.55 -0.70
C ALA A 73 19.03 2.75 0.63
N PRO A 74 18.02 1.88 0.81
CA PRO A 74 17.99 0.98 1.95
C PRO A 74 19.23 0.08 1.97
N ALA A 75 19.79 -0.19 3.15
CA ALA A 75 21.05 -0.93 3.29
C ALA A 75 21.01 -2.36 2.68
N ASN A 76 19.83 -2.97 2.62
CA ASN A 76 19.58 -4.28 2.04
C ASN A 76 19.01 -4.22 0.61
N ALA A 77 18.84 -3.03 0.02
CA ALA A 77 18.29 -2.94 -1.33
C ALA A 77 19.25 -3.55 -2.37
N VAL A 78 18.69 -4.37 -3.26
CA VAL A 78 19.41 -4.87 -4.43
C VAL A 78 19.55 -3.77 -5.49
N ALA A 79 20.59 -3.88 -6.33
CA ALA A 79 20.93 -2.82 -7.29
C ALA A 79 19.76 -2.42 -8.19
N ALA A 80 19.02 -3.39 -8.75
CA ALA A 80 17.87 -3.15 -9.62
C ALA A 80 16.68 -4.03 -9.23
N GLY A 81 15.46 -3.52 -9.36
CA GLY A 81 14.22 -4.28 -9.16
C GLY A 81 13.39 -3.83 -7.96
N ALA A 82 12.52 -4.72 -7.47
CA ALA A 82 11.69 -4.45 -6.30
C ALA A 82 12.51 -4.43 -5.01
N TYR A 83 12.19 -3.50 -4.11
CA TYR A 83 12.69 -3.44 -2.74
C TYR A 83 11.59 -3.86 -1.77
N CYS A 84 11.88 -4.84 -0.92
CA CYS A 84 10.97 -5.33 0.10
C CYS A 84 11.18 -4.61 1.43
N THR A 85 10.13 -4.09 2.05
CA THR A 85 10.25 -3.49 3.39
C THR A 85 10.41 -4.53 4.50
N LYS A 86 9.93 -5.75 4.27
CA LYS A 86 10.03 -6.89 5.17
C LYS A 86 10.29 -8.16 4.38
N GLY A 87 10.96 -9.12 5.02
CA GLY A 87 11.28 -10.41 4.42
C GLY A 87 12.56 -10.39 3.58
N THR A 88 12.72 -11.43 2.79
CA THR A 88 13.89 -11.62 1.92
C THR A 88 13.77 -10.74 0.69
N GLN A 89 14.87 -10.04 0.36
CA GLN A 89 14.94 -9.22 -0.85
C GLN A 89 14.96 -10.12 -2.08
N PRO A 90 14.26 -9.73 -3.17
CA PRO A 90 14.27 -10.49 -4.41
C PRO A 90 15.65 -10.39 -5.06
N ALA A 91 15.98 -11.35 -5.92
CA ALA A 91 17.21 -11.29 -6.69
C ALA A 91 17.24 -10.03 -7.57
N ALA A 92 18.44 -9.48 -7.80
CA ALA A 92 18.62 -8.30 -8.65
C ALA A 92 18.00 -8.51 -10.04
N GLY A 93 17.29 -7.51 -10.55
CA GLY A 93 16.60 -7.58 -11.84
C GLY A 93 15.22 -8.23 -11.80
N THR A 94 14.75 -8.71 -10.65
CA THR A 94 13.35 -9.14 -10.49
C THR A 94 12.45 -7.91 -10.62
N ALA A 95 11.74 -7.79 -11.76
CA ALA A 95 10.71 -6.79 -11.93
C ALA A 95 9.61 -7.05 -10.89
N GLY A 96 9.29 -6.05 -10.05
CA GLY A 96 8.08 -6.14 -9.24
C GLY A 96 6.89 -6.17 -10.21
N ALA A 97 6.13 -7.26 -10.19
CA ALA A 97 4.97 -7.40 -11.06
C ALA A 97 4.02 -6.21 -10.84
N THR A 98 3.67 -5.48 -11.90
CA THR A 98 2.86 -4.25 -11.82
C THR A 98 1.43 -4.45 -11.31
N THR A 99 1.02 -5.71 -11.13
CA THR A 99 -0.32 -6.12 -10.72
C THR A 99 -0.23 -7.54 -10.14
N HIS A 100 0.06 -7.71 -8.86
CA HIS A 100 -0.15 -9.01 -8.19
C HIS A 100 -0.98 -8.83 -6.92
N PRO A 101 -2.09 -9.57 -6.77
CA PRO A 101 -2.67 -9.80 -5.47
C PRO A 101 -1.71 -10.71 -4.68
N GLY A 102 -1.11 -10.17 -3.63
CA GLY A 102 -0.21 -10.90 -2.73
C GLY A 102 1.27 -10.60 -2.98
N ASN A 103 1.97 -10.25 -1.90
CA ASN A 103 3.39 -9.94 -1.87
C ASN A 103 4.29 -11.18 -2.12
N THR A 104 4.15 -11.84 -3.25
CA THR A 104 4.97 -13.03 -3.59
C THR A 104 6.42 -12.65 -3.87
N VAL A 105 6.67 -11.42 -4.34
CA VAL A 105 8.02 -10.88 -4.59
C VAL A 105 8.87 -10.87 -3.33
N CYS A 106 8.28 -10.64 -2.15
CA CYS A 106 8.97 -10.68 -0.85
C CYS A 106 8.70 -11.98 -0.07
N GLY A 107 8.38 -13.08 -0.76
CA GLY A 107 8.16 -14.38 -0.11
C GLY A 107 6.89 -14.47 0.73
N GLY A 108 5.84 -13.70 0.41
CA GLY A 108 4.53 -13.77 1.06
C GLY A 108 4.46 -13.14 2.44
N GLN A 109 5.40 -12.26 2.78
CA GLN A 109 5.52 -11.63 4.10
C GLN A 109 4.57 -10.42 4.25
N ASN A 110 4.26 -10.04 5.50
CA ASN A 110 3.37 -8.93 5.89
C ASN A 110 3.87 -7.51 5.54
N GLY A 111 4.82 -7.37 4.63
CA GLY A 111 5.33 -6.08 4.15
C GLY A 111 4.73 -5.69 2.80
N PHE A 112 5.18 -4.54 2.31
CA PHE A 112 4.97 -4.10 0.93
C PHE A 112 6.32 -4.00 0.21
N TYR A 113 6.27 -3.94 -1.11
CA TYR A 113 7.45 -3.71 -1.94
C TYR A 113 7.31 -2.40 -2.71
N ILE A 114 8.45 -1.78 -3.00
CA ILE A 114 8.56 -0.55 -3.79
C ILE A 114 9.34 -0.89 -5.05
N VAL A 115 8.92 -0.36 -6.20
CA VAL A 115 9.61 -0.56 -7.48
C VAL A 115 9.92 0.80 -8.09
N LEU A 116 11.16 0.99 -8.52
CA LEU A 116 11.54 2.14 -9.34
C LEU A 116 11.21 1.81 -10.80
N ILE A 117 10.31 2.58 -11.42
CA ILE A 117 9.88 2.35 -12.80
C ILE A 117 10.31 3.53 -13.67
N GLY A 118 10.97 3.23 -14.79
CA GLY A 118 11.35 4.20 -15.82
C GLY A 118 12.49 5.15 -15.42
N ASP A 119 13.00 5.87 -16.41
CA ASP A 119 13.91 7.02 -16.25
C ASP A 119 13.30 8.34 -16.77
N SER A 120 12.07 8.28 -17.28
CA SER A 120 11.37 9.36 -17.96
C SER A 120 9.85 9.21 -17.74
N ALA A 121 9.12 10.32 -17.59
CA ALA A 121 7.67 10.35 -17.37
C ALA A 121 6.83 9.79 -18.55
N SER A 122 7.44 9.56 -19.72
CA SER A 122 6.73 9.43 -21.01
C SER A 122 6.30 8.01 -21.42
N SER A 123 6.63 6.96 -20.66
CA SER A 123 6.32 5.58 -21.08
C SER A 123 5.08 4.97 -20.41
N SER A 124 4.32 5.75 -19.63
CA SER A 124 3.05 5.30 -19.05
C SER A 124 1.88 6.12 -19.59
N PRO A 125 0.73 5.49 -19.96
CA PRO A 125 -0.49 6.21 -20.39
C PRO A 125 -1.11 7.13 -19.31
N LYS A 126 -0.47 7.27 -18.14
CA LYS A 126 -0.93 8.03 -16.99
C LYS A 126 0.21 8.94 -16.51
N ASN A 127 0.34 10.12 -17.12
CA ASN A 127 1.23 11.19 -16.68
C ASN A 127 0.76 11.82 -15.33
N THR A 128 0.31 11.01 -14.38
CA THR A 128 -0.26 11.44 -13.11
C THR A 128 -0.03 10.35 -12.05
N SER A 129 0.38 10.76 -10.85
CA SER A 129 0.42 9.89 -9.67
C SER A 129 -0.97 9.29 -9.42
N GLY A 130 -1.06 8.05 -8.94
CA GLY A 130 -2.35 7.43 -8.69
C GLY A 130 -2.31 6.25 -7.75
N VAL A 131 -3.50 5.89 -7.26
CA VAL A 131 -3.70 4.76 -6.35
C VAL A 131 -4.67 3.77 -6.99
N ILE A 132 -4.35 2.49 -6.84
CA ILE A 132 -5.17 1.36 -7.26
C ILE A 132 -5.44 0.52 -6.02
N ALA A 133 -6.69 0.51 -5.56
CA ALA A 133 -7.13 -0.48 -4.59
C ALA A 133 -7.49 -1.78 -5.32
N HIS A 134 -7.21 -2.92 -4.71
CA HIS A 134 -7.54 -4.23 -5.27
C HIS A 134 -7.86 -5.24 -4.17
N ARG A 135 -8.63 -6.28 -4.51
CA ARG A 135 -8.96 -7.37 -3.59
C ARG A 135 -7.83 -8.40 -3.55
N VAL A 136 -7.40 -8.80 -2.35
CA VAL A 136 -6.35 -9.80 -2.13
C VAL A 136 -6.98 -11.01 -1.43
N GLY A 137 -7.85 -11.73 -2.15
CA GLY A 137 -8.53 -12.93 -1.62
C GLY A 137 -9.89 -12.66 -0.98
N THR A 138 -10.28 -13.49 0.00
CA THR A 138 -11.64 -13.49 0.58
C THR A 138 -11.74 -12.49 1.73
N GLY A 139 -12.14 -11.25 1.42
CA GLY A 139 -12.40 -10.20 2.43
C GLY A 139 -11.18 -9.36 2.83
N GLN A 140 -10.02 -9.61 2.22
CA GLN A 140 -8.84 -8.75 2.33
C GLN A 140 -8.71 -7.90 1.07
N TYR A 141 -8.20 -6.69 1.23
CA TYR A 141 -7.91 -5.76 0.15
C TYR A 141 -6.51 -5.18 0.36
N GLY A 142 -5.94 -4.58 -0.69
CA GLY A 142 -4.63 -3.97 -0.67
C GLY A 142 -4.58 -2.75 -1.57
N TYR A 143 -3.53 -1.95 -1.41
CA TYR A 143 -3.30 -0.74 -2.21
C TYR A 143 -2.01 -0.84 -3.01
N GLN A 144 -2.04 -0.25 -4.20
CA GLN A 144 -0.88 0.02 -5.01
C GLN A 144 -0.82 1.52 -5.26
N ILE A 145 0.30 2.14 -4.89
CA ILE A 145 0.52 3.58 -5.00
C ILE A 145 1.60 3.80 -6.06
N ALA A 146 1.27 4.57 -7.08
CA ALA A 146 2.18 5.03 -8.11
C ALA A 146 2.38 6.54 -7.94
N LYS A 147 3.62 6.99 -7.75
CA LYS A 147 3.96 8.42 -7.80
C LYS A 147 4.94 8.67 -8.91
N MET A 148 4.68 9.70 -9.71
CA MET A 148 5.69 10.17 -10.64
C MET A 148 6.73 10.98 -9.88
N TYR A 149 7.98 10.93 -10.34
CA TYR A 149 9.07 11.60 -9.63
C TYR A 149 9.06 13.12 -9.78
N ASP A 150 8.43 13.66 -10.83
CA ASP A 150 8.37 15.08 -11.17
C ASP A 150 6.97 15.70 -11.07
N SER A 151 5.91 14.90 -11.00
CA SER A 151 4.55 15.41 -10.81
C SER A 151 4.30 15.79 -9.36
N THR A 152 3.74 16.98 -9.15
CA THR A 152 3.14 17.42 -7.88
C THR A 152 1.64 17.15 -7.83
N ASP A 153 1.09 16.47 -8.84
CA ASP A 153 -0.35 16.24 -8.94
C ASP A 153 -0.83 15.35 -7.79
N PRO A 154 -2.04 15.60 -7.27
CA PRO A 154 -2.65 14.70 -6.30
C PRO A 154 -2.76 13.30 -6.91
N ALA A 155 -2.56 12.28 -6.08
CA ALA A 155 -2.73 10.92 -6.53
C ALA A 155 -4.19 10.70 -6.95
N VAL A 156 -4.42 10.37 -8.22
CA VAL A 156 -5.76 10.06 -8.71
C VAL A 156 -6.08 8.60 -8.45
N CYS A 157 -7.30 8.31 -8.01
CA CYS A 157 -7.77 6.93 -8.04
C CYS A 157 -7.89 6.49 -9.50
N SER A 158 -7.17 5.45 -9.89
CA SER A 158 -7.45 4.77 -11.15
C SER A 158 -8.17 3.48 -10.85
N LYS A 159 -9.47 3.45 -11.18
CA LYS A 159 -10.32 2.27 -11.06
C LYS A 159 -9.62 1.06 -11.68
N GLY A 160 -9.50 -0.02 -10.93
CA GLY A 160 -9.17 -1.32 -11.50
C GLY A 160 -10.39 -1.88 -12.25
N ALA A 161 -10.34 -3.17 -12.58
CA ALA A 161 -11.45 -3.88 -13.22
C ALA A 161 -12.45 -4.48 -12.19
N GLY A 162 -12.24 -4.26 -10.89
CA GLY A 162 -13.05 -4.82 -9.82
C GLY A 162 -14.27 -3.97 -9.48
N ALA A 163 -15.37 -4.63 -9.09
CA ALA A 163 -16.63 -3.96 -8.74
C ALA A 163 -16.56 -3.12 -7.44
N ASP A 164 -15.57 -3.39 -6.57
CA ASP A 164 -15.41 -2.74 -5.25
C ASP A 164 -14.38 -1.60 -5.25
N ASP A 165 -13.69 -1.36 -6.37
CA ASP A 165 -12.51 -0.49 -6.42
C ASP A 165 -12.85 0.98 -6.11
N ASP A 166 -14.06 1.42 -6.48
CA ASP A 166 -14.56 2.78 -6.18
C ASP A 166 -14.72 3.01 -4.67
N ALA A 167 -15.31 2.06 -3.97
CA ALA A 167 -15.51 2.15 -2.52
C ALA A 167 -14.18 2.21 -1.76
N LEU A 168 -13.19 1.45 -2.23
CA LEU A 168 -11.86 1.40 -1.62
C LEU A 168 -11.03 2.66 -1.93
N CYS A 169 -11.19 3.25 -3.11
CA CYS A 169 -10.56 4.51 -3.46
C CYS A 169 -11.14 5.68 -2.65
N MET A 170 -12.46 5.76 -2.55
CA MET A 170 -13.12 6.76 -1.69
C MET A 170 -12.62 6.65 -0.25
N ASP A 171 -12.47 5.42 0.23
CA ASP A 171 -11.93 5.12 1.54
C ASP A 171 -10.47 5.59 1.73
N TYR A 172 -9.60 5.40 0.74
CA TYR A 172 -8.22 5.88 0.80
C TYR A 172 -8.13 7.41 0.82
N HIS A 173 -8.96 8.09 0.03
CA HIS A 173 -9.02 9.56 -0.01
C HIS A 173 -9.82 10.19 1.13
N GLY A 174 -10.54 9.38 1.92
CA GLY A 174 -11.38 9.87 3.02
C GLY A 174 -12.62 10.64 2.53
N VAL A 175 -13.11 10.36 1.34
CA VAL A 175 -14.31 10.98 0.76
C VAL A 175 -15.51 10.02 0.85
N GLU A 176 -16.72 10.57 0.89
CA GLU A 176 -17.95 9.77 1.01
C GLU A 176 -18.58 9.50 -0.35
N THR A 177 -18.29 10.33 -1.36
CA THR A 177 -18.86 10.20 -2.70
C THR A 177 -17.80 10.13 -3.79
N ALA A 178 -18.11 9.41 -4.87
CA ALA A 178 -17.16 9.21 -5.97
C ALA A 178 -16.88 10.51 -6.74
N SER A 179 -17.78 11.50 -6.67
CA SER A 179 -17.62 12.83 -7.28
C SER A 179 -16.58 13.70 -6.58
N GLU A 180 -16.23 13.40 -5.33
CA GLU A 180 -15.22 14.14 -4.55
C GLU A 180 -13.81 13.61 -4.78
N LEU A 181 -13.66 12.50 -5.51
CA LEU A 181 -12.35 11.94 -5.82
C LEU A 181 -11.53 12.92 -6.69
N PRO A 182 -10.22 13.04 -6.43
CA PRO A 182 -9.35 13.86 -7.26
C PRO A 182 -9.37 13.34 -8.70
N THR A 183 -9.76 14.20 -9.62
CA THR A 183 -9.75 13.90 -11.06
C THR A 183 -8.40 14.23 -11.66
N LYS A 184 -8.04 13.52 -12.73
CA LYS A 184 -6.80 13.79 -13.47
C LYS A 184 -6.81 15.25 -13.95
N PRO A 185 -5.74 16.02 -13.70
CA PRO A 185 -5.64 17.36 -14.26
C PRO A 185 -5.74 17.28 -15.79
N ALA A 186 -6.57 18.13 -16.38
CA ALA A 186 -6.62 18.26 -17.83
C ALA A 186 -5.23 18.73 -18.31
N ILE A 187 -4.64 17.99 -19.24
CA ILE A 187 -3.39 18.39 -19.87
C ILE A 187 -3.66 19.71 -20.58
N GLN A 188 -3.03 20.81 -20.14
CA GLN A 188 -2.99 22.06 -20.87
C GLN A 188 -1.87 22.04 -21.91
#